data_AF-A0A934XPY0-F1
#
_entry.id   AF-A0A934XPY0-F1
#
_cell.length_a   1.000
_cell.length_b   1.000
_cell.length_c   1.000
_cell.angle_alpha   90.00
_cell.angle_beta   90.00
_cell.angle_gamma   90.00
#
_symmetry.space_group_name_H-M   'P 1'
#
loop_
_entity.id
_entity.type
_entity.pdbx_description
1 polymer ?
#
loop_
_entity_poly.entity_id
_entity_poly.type
_entity_poly.pdbx_seq_one_letter_code
_entity_poly.pdbx_strand_id
1 'polypeptide(L)'
;MTVAIQTRIVRIGNSQDSHPKPLLEQAGIGDSVELEVHDGQISIRPARRVRAGWAKGFAAMAMAGDDPLLDGAQLTATTWDEEEWEW
;
A
#
# COMPACT_ATOMS: atom_id res chain seq x y z
N MET A 1 14.25 2.58 24.55
CA MET A 1 14.63 3.98 24.80
C MET A 1 13.66 4.86 24.04
N THR A 2 13.12 5.90 24.66
CA THR A 2 12.19 6.83 24.00
C THR A 2 12.98 8.05 23.53
N VAL A 3 12.95 8.35 22.24
CA VAL A 3 13.56 9.55 21.67
C VAL A 3 12.45 10.53 21.33
N ALA A 4 12.54 11.74 21.87
CA ALA A 4 11.60 12.82 21.60
C ALA A 4 12.37 14.03 21.08
N ILE A 5 11.85 14.67 20.03
CA ILE A 5 12.41 15.90 19.47
C ILE A 5 11.29 16.93 19.35
N GLN A 6 11.61 18.20 19.60
CA GLN A 6 10.72 19.30 19.27
C GLN A 6 11.05 19.77 17.85
N THR A 7 10.03 19.85 16.99
CA THR A 7 10.16 20.38 15.63
C THR A 7 9.11 21.46 15.39
N ARG A 8 9.33 22.30 14.39
CA ARG A 8 8.36 23.32 13.97
C ARG A 8 7.50 22.78 12.84
N ILE A 9 6.22 23.11 12.88
CA ILE A 9 5.30 22.90 11.76
C ILE A 9 5.42 24.12 10.85
N VAL A 10 5.75 23.89 9.58
CA VAL A 10 5.83 24.93 8.55
C VAL A 10 4.69 24.76 7.55
N ARG A 11 4.21 25.86 6.97
CA ARG A 11 3.16 25.81 5.96
C ARG A 11 3.78 25.75 4.57
N ILE A 12 3.41 24.76 3.78
CA ILE A 12 3.79 24.63 2.36
C ILE A 12 2.50 24.60 1.54
N GLY A 13 2.12 25.74 0.98
CA GLY A 13 0.84 25.91 0.27
C GLY A 13 -0.37 25.66 1.17
N ASN A 14 -1.18 24.66 0.81
CA ASN A 14 -2.33 24.21 1.60
C ASN A 14 -1.98 23.13 2.63
N SER A 15 -0.74 22.66 2.65
CA SER A 15 -0.25 21.64 3.57
C SER A 15 0.53 22.24 4.73
N GLN A 16 0.63 21.45 5.80
CA GLN A 16 1.51 21.71 6.93
C GLN A 16 2.49 20.55 7.04
N ASP A 17 3.78 20.88 7.08
CA ASP A 17 4.85 19.92 7.06
C ASP A 17 5.70 20.02 8.32
N SER A 18 6.17 18.87 8.79
CA SER A 18 7.21 18.77 9.80
C SER A 18 8.17 17.67 9.39
N HIS A 19 9.48 17.91 9.50
CA HIS A 19 10.52 16.99 9.02
C HIS A 19 11.34 16.39 10.17
N PRO A 20 10.81 15.40 10.92
CA PRO A 20 11.56 14.73 11.98
C PRO A 20 12.40 13.58 11.43
N LYS A 21 13.28 13.84 10.45
CA LYS A 21 14.07 12.81 9.74
C LYS A 21 14.73 11.78 10.67
N PRO A 22 15.37 12.16 11.81
CA PRO A 22 15.96 11.19 12.72
C PRO A 22 14.94 10.23 13.37
N LEU A 23 13.72 10.68 13.67
CA LEU A 23 12.67 9.82 14.23
C LEU A 23 12.07 8.89 13.17
N LEU A 24 11.92 9.36 11.92
CA LEU A 24 11.44 8.51 10.83
C LEU A 24 12.43 7.38 10.53
N GLU A 25 13.73 7.69 10.48
CA GLU A 25 14.79 6.69 10.28
C GLU A 25 14.84 5.68 11.43
N GLN A 26 14.77 6.14 12.69
CA GLN A 26 14.74 5.24 13.86
C GLN A 26 13.48 4.38 13.91
N ALA A 27 12.34 4.89 13.44
CA ALA A 27 11.09 4.15 13.35
C ALA A 27 11.01 3.22 12.13
N GLY A 28 12.02 3.24 11.24
CA GLY A 28 12.00 2.45 9.99
C GLY A 28 10.91 2.89 9.01
N ILE A 29 10.47 4.14 9.10
CA ILE A 29 9.45 4.72 8.23
C ILE A 29 10.09 5.19 6.92
N GLY A 30 9.62 4.65 5.81
CA GLY A 30 10.01 5.06 4.45
C GLY A 30 9.10 6.12 3.85
N ASP A 31 8.93 6.08 2.53
CA ASP A 31 8.28 7.16 1.75
C ASP A 31 6.75 7.20 1.89
N SER A 32 6.14 6.15 2.41
CA SER A 32 4.68 6.05 2.56
C SER A 32 4.31 5.78 4.01
N VAL A 33 3.41 6.62 4.53
CA VAL A 33 2.92 6.57 5.91
C VAL A 33 1.41 6.58 5.96
N GLU A 34 0.88 5.99 7.01
CA GLU A 34 -0.50 6.20 7.44
C GLU A 34 -0.50 7.13 8.65
N LEU A 35 -1.44 8.08 8.66
CA LEU A 35 -1.63 9.05 9.72
C LEU A 35 -3.00 8.78 10.36
N GLU A 36 -3.01 8.63 11.69
CA GLU A 36 -4.25 8.48 12.47
C GLU A 36 -4.29 9.53 13.58
N VAL A 37 -5.47 10.10 13.83
CA VAL A 37 -5.68 11.05 14.93
C VAL A 37 -6.36 10.34 16.09
N HIS A 38 -5.77 10.41 17.28
CA HIS A 38 -6.35 9.89 18.51
C HIS A 38 -6.03 10.83 19.67
N ASP A 39 -7.04 11.25 20.45
CA ASP A 39 -6.90 12.12 21.63
C ASP A 39 -6.00 13.37 21.41
N GLY A 40 -6.18 14.04 20.27
CA GLY A 40 -5.38 15.24 19.93
C GLY A 40 -3.93 14.96 19.55
N GLN A 41 -3.57 13.69 19.32
CA GLN A 41 -2.25 13.25 18.87
C GLN A 41 -2.35 12.65 17.48
N ILE A 42 -1.32 12.86 16.65
CA ILE A 42 -1.17 12.22 15.36
C ILE A 42 -0.20 11.06 15.52
N SER A 43 -0.67 9.84 15.27
CA SER A 43 0.16 8.65 15.15
C SER A 43 0.61 8.50 13.70
N ILE A 44 1.92 8.35 13.50
CA ILE A 44 2.53 8.12 12.19
C ILE A 44 3.05 6.68 12.18
N ARG A 45 2.59 5.88 11.22
CA ARG A 45 3.03 4.49 11.08
C ARG A 45 3.41 4.19 9.63
N PRO A 46 4.33 3.23 9.37
CA PRO A 46 4.63 2.80 8.01
C PRO A 46 3.36 2.36 7.29
N ALA A 47 3.14 2.85 6.07
CA ALA A 47 2.01 2.40 5.27
C ALA A 47 2.16 0.92 4.94
N ARG A 48 1.06 0.16 5.05
CA ARG A 48 1.07 -1.24 4.59
C ARG A 48 1.24 -1.25 3.07
N ARG A 49 2.09 -2.16 2.56
CA ARG A 49 2.16 -2.39 1.11
C ARG A 49 0.80 -2.84 0.62
N VAL A 50 0.30 -2.23 -0.46
CA VAL A 50 -1.03 -2.41 -1.08
C VAL A 50 -1.36 -3.90 -1.37
N ARG A 51 -0.35 -4.78 -1.41
CA ARG A 51 -0.50 -6.23 -1.63
C ARG A 51 0.30 -7.08 -0.65
N ALA A 52 0.56 -6.56 0.55
CA ALA A 52 1.20 -7.34 1.61
C ALA A 52 0.38 -8.61 1.88
N GLY A 53 1.03 -9.78 1.81
CA GLY A 53 0.36 -11.07 2.06
C GLY A 53 -0.39 -11.66 0.86
N TRP A 54 -0.53 -10.95 -0.27
CA TRP A 54 -1.21 -11.47 -1.45
C TRP A 54 -0.56 -12.74 -2.00
N ALA A 55 0.78 -12.78 -2.10
CA ALA A 55 1.49 -13.98 -2.56
C ALA A 55 1.16 -15.22 -1.71
N LYS A 56 1.07 -15.05 -0.39
CA LYS A 56 0.69 -16.14 0.53
C LYS A 56 -0.79 -16.52 0.34
N GLY A 57 -1.67 -15.53 0.16
CA GLY A 57 -3.09 -15.74 -0.12
C GLY A 57 -3.32 -16.52 -1.41
N PHE A 58 -2.66 -16.14 -2.50
CA PHE A 58 -2.73 -16.85 -3.78
C PHE A 58 -2.16 -18.26 -3.69
N ALA A 59 -1.03 -18.46 -2.99
CA ALA A 59 -0.50 -19.81 -2.78
C ALA A 59 -1.48 -20.71 -2.01
N ALA A 60 -2.15 -20.18 -0.98
CA ALA A 60 -3.16 -20.91 -0.23
C ALA A 60 -4.41 -21.22 -1.08
N MET A 61 -4.86 -20.25 -1.90
CA MET A 61 -5.97 -20.40 -2.83
C MET A 61 -5.70 -21.51 -3.85
N ALA A 62 -4.52 -21.51 -4.48
CA ALA A 62 -4.10 -22.55 -5.42
C ALA A 62 -3.98 -23.94 -4.75
N MET A 63 -3.49 -24.00 -3.51
CA MET A 63 -3.46 -25.25 -2.74
C MET A 63 -4.87 -25.77 -2.41
N ALA A 64 -5.83 -24.88 -2.19
CA ALA A 64 -7.23 -25.22 -1.93
C ALA A 64 -8.01 -25.54 -3.20
N GLY A 65 -7.49 -25.18 -4.38
CA GLY A 65 -8.22 -25.27 -5.65
C GLY A 65 -9.35 -24.24 -5.75
N ASP A 66 -9.20 -23.10 -5.08
CA ASP A 66 -10.15 -21.97 -5.05
C ASP A 66 -9.89 -20.94 -6.17
N ASP A 67 -8.94 -21.22 -7.06
CA ASP A 67 -8.60 -20.42 -8.24
C ASP A 67 -9.08 -20.98 -9.61
N PRO A 68 -10.15 -21.79 -9.73
CA PRO A 68 -10.62 -22.27 -11.03
C PRO A 68 -11.33 -21.15 -11.80
N LEU A 69 -11.20 -21.16 -13.12
CA LEU A 69 -11.95 -20.24 -13.97
C LEU A 69 -13.46 -20.56 -13.86
N LEU A 70 -14.27 -19.54 -13.61
CA LEU A 70 -15.73 -19.68 -13.52
C LEU A 70 -16.35 -20.15 -14.84
N ASP A 71 -15.74 -19.76 -15.96
CA ASP A 71 -16.17 -20.11 -17.32
C ASP A 71 -15.66 -21.49 -17.79
N GLY A 72 -14.99 -22.25 -16.91
CA GLY A 72 -14.38 -23.54 -17.23
C GLY A 72 -13.12 -23.42 -18.09
N ALA A 73 -12.66 -24.52 -18.71
CA ALA A 73 -11.45 -24.51 -19.55
C ALA A 73 -11.69 -23.95 -20.97
N GLN A 74 -12.94 -23.62 -21.32
CA GLN A 74 -13.31 -23.04 -22.60
C GLN A 74 -13.26 -21.52 -22.52
N LEU A 75 -12.06 -20.97 -22.62
CA LEU A 75 -11.90 -19.59 -23.09
C LEU A 75 -12.38 -19.57 -24.55
N THR A 76 -13.62 -19.13 -24.76
CA THR A 76 -14.11 -18.89 -26.11
C THR A 76 -13.42 -17.63 -26.58
N ALA A 77 -12.52 -17.74 -27.57
CA ALA A 77 -11.87 -16.58 -28.15
C ALA A 77 -12.94 -15.55 -28.52
N THR A 78 -12.73 -14.32 -28.05
CA THR A 78 -13.58 -13.20 -28.41
C THR A 78 -13.11 -12.65 -29.75
N THR A 79 -13.97 -11.92 -30.46
CA THR A 79 -13.58 -11.27 -31.72
C THR A 79 -12.40 -10.30 -31.55
N TRP A 80 -12.16 -9.83 -30.31
CA TRP A 80 -11.02 -8.97 -29.96
C TRP A 80 -9.69 -9.72 -29.84
N ASP A 81 -9.70 -11.05 -29.73
CA ASP A 81 -8.50 -11.89 -29.71
C ASP A 81 -8.01 -12.21 -31.14
N GLU A 82 -8.84 -11.95 -32.15
CA GLU A 82 -8.55 -12.20 -33.57
C GLU A 82 -8.01 -10.95 -34.30
N GLU A 83 -8.26 -9.76 -33.74
CA GLU A 83 -7.91 -8.49 -34.37
C GLU A 83 -6.72 -7.82 -33.66
N GLU A 84 -5.71 -7.42 -34.43
CA GLU A 84 -4.57 -6.66 -33.91
C GLU A 84 -5.03 -5.24 -33.58
N TRP A 85 -4.65 -4.74 -32.40
CA TRP A 85 -5.09 -3.43 -31.94
C TRP A 85 -4.42 -2.31 -32.73
N GLU A 86 -5.21 -1.52 -33.45
CA GLU A 86 -4.75 -0.25 -34.04
C GLU A 86 -4.98 0.90 -33.05
N TRP A 87 -3.92 1.70 -32.81
CA TRP A 87 -3.90 2.87 -31.93
C TRP A 87 -4.07 4.18 -32.70
#